data_AF-A0A1H1AUP9-F1
#
_entry.id   AF-A0A1H1AUP9-F1
#
_cell.length_a   1.000
_cell.length_b   1.000
_cell.length_c   1.000
_cell.angle_alpha   90.00
_cell.angle_beta   90.00
_cell.angle_gamma   90.00
#
_symmetry.space_group_name_H-M   'P 1'
#
loop_
_entity.id
_entity.type
_entity.pdbx_description
1 polymer ?
#
loop_
_entity_poly.entity_id
_entity_poly.type
_entity_poly.pdbx_seq_one_letter_code
_entity_poly.pdbx_strand_id
1 'polypeptide(L)'
;MSEWEDQVATLWADDTIDDEARLDRMRALRTSAPQPALGAFELGGAFDSAGHEAEADVQYAAATAAGLADVDPVRAAQLVVQHASTLRNLDRVDEAITMLRDAPHHPATGAAPRVFLALALHSAGRHDEALRVAIEAVEPTLPRYNRSVRAYAAALTDR
;
A
#
# COMPACT_ATOMS: atom_id res chain seq x y z
N MET A 1 -10.15 -19.29 -10.62
CA MET A 1 -10.04 -17.84 -10.84
C MET A 1 -11.00 -17.49 -11.97
N SER A 2 -11.56 -16.28 -11.99
CA SER A 2 -12.42 -15.86 -13.10
C SER A 2 -11.55 -15.48 -14.30
N GLU A 3 -12.12 -15.47 -15.51
CA GLU A 3 -11.42 -15.04 -16.72
C GLU A 3 -10.81 -13.63 -16.58
N TRP A 4 -11.50 -12.73 -15.87
CA TRP A 4 -11.00 -11.37 -15.60
C TRP A 4 -9.75 -11.38 -14.70
N GLU A 5 -9.74 -12.21 -13.66
CA GLU A 5 -8.58 -12.36 -12.77
C GLU A 5 -7.35 -12.89 -13.54
N ASP A 6 -7.56 -13.85 -14.44
CA ASP A 6 -6.50 -14.40 -15.28
C ASP A 6 -5.95 -13.36 -16.25
N GLN A 7 -6.80 -12.48 -16.80
CA GLN A 7 -6.40 -11.37 -17.66
C GLN A 7 -5.59 -10.31 -16.90
N VAL A 8 -6.02 -9.93 -15.69
CA VAL A 8 -5.29 -9.00 -14.81
C VAL A 8 -3.91 -9.58 -14.46
N ALA A 9 -3.86 -10.84 -14.01
CA ALA A 9 -2.61 -11.49 -13.66
C ALA A 9 -1.65 -11.60 -14.86
N THR A 10 -2.18 -11.94 -16.04
CA THR A 10 -1.40 -11.99 -17.29
C THR A 10 -0.84 -10.61 -17.63
N LEU A 11 -1.62 -9.54 -17.49
CA LEU A 11 -1.16 -8.18 -17.77
C LEU A 11 -0.07 -7.72 -16.81
N TRP A 12 -0.19 -8.05 -15.52
CA TRP A 12 0.84 -7.73 -14.53
C TRP A 12 2.14 -8.51 -14.73
N ALA A 13 2.07 -9.73 -15.27
CA ALA A 13 3.24 -10.57 -15.55
C ALA A 13 3.90 -10.26 -16.92
N ASP A 14 3.30 -9.39 -17.73
CA ASP A 14 3.84 -9.02 -19.05
C ASP A 14 4.88 -7.90 -18.90
N ASP A 15 6.15 -8.30 -18.79
CA ASP A 15 7.30 -7.39 -18.75
C ASP A 15 7.70 -6.85 -20.14
N THR A 16 6.99 -7.24 -21.21
CA THR A 16 7.32 -6.84 -22.58
C THR A 16 6.65 -5.55 -23.02
N ILE A 17 5.68 -5.05 -22.24
CA ILE A 17 4.97 -3.82 -22.51
C ILE A 17 5.43 -2.68 -21.60
N ASP A 18 5.36 -1.47 -22.14
CA ASP A 18 5.56 -0.24 -21.39
C ASP A 18 4.32 0.13 -20.55
N ASP A 19 4.48 1.18 -19.75
CA ASP A 19 3.46 1.64 -18.82
C ASP A 19 2.23 2.19 -19.53
N GLU A 20 2.39 2.88 -20.67
CA GLU A 20 1.27 3.42 -21.45
C GLU A 20 0.38 2.29 -21.98
N ALA A 21 0.98 1.26 -22.58
CA ALA A 21 0.27 0.08 -23.04
C ALA A 21 -0.40 -0.70 -21.88
N ARG A 22 0.26 -0.77 -20.71
CA ARG A 22 -0.33 -1.39 -19.51
C ARG A 22 -1.54 -0.60 -19.02
N LEU A 23 -1.46 0.72 -18.95
CA LEU A 23 -2.56 1.60 -18.55
C LEU A 23 -3.77 1.47 -19.48
N ASP A 24 -3.56 1.47 -20.79
CA ASP A 24 -4.64 1.33 -21.76
C ASP A 24 -5.39 0.00 -21.62
N ARG A 25 -4.65 -1.10 -21.45
CA ARG A 25 -5.25 -2.42 -21.20
C ARG A 25 -5.95 -2.47 -19.85
N MET A 26 -5.37 -1.87 -18.81
CA MET A 26 -5.96 -1.84 -17.48
C MET A 26 -7.25 -1.00 -17.43
N ARG A 27 -7.35 0.07 -18.23
CA ARG A 27 -8.60 0.85 -18.39
C ARG A 27 -9.74 0.00 -18.97
N ALA A 28 -9.43 -0.86 -19.94
CA ALA A 28 -10.39 -1.81 -20.48
C ALA A 28 -10.83 -2.83 -19.40
N LEU A 29 -9.87 -3.40 -18.66
CA LEU A 29 -10.15 -4.34 -17.57
C LEU A 29 -10.95 -3.72 -16.42
N ARG A 30 -10.71 -2.46 -16.07
CA ARG A 30 -11.54 -1.74 -15.10
C ARG A 30 -13.01 -1.74 -15.52
N THR A 31 -13.29 -1.57 -16.81
CA THR A 31 -14.66 -1.45 -17.33
C THR A 31 -15.39 -2.79 -17.35
N SER A 32 -14.67 -3.89 -17.56
CA SER A 32 -15.22 -5.26 -17.57
C SER A 32 -15.14 -5.96 -16.21
N ALA A 33 -14.69 -5.28 -15.16
CA ALA A 33 -14.48 -5.88 -13.85
C ALA A 33 -15.80 -6.42 -13.25
N PRO A 34 -15.78 -7.58 -12.59
CA PRO A 34 -16.98 -8.17 -11.98
C PRO A 34 -17.52 -7.34 -10.81
N GLN A 35 -16.67 -6.50 -10.20
CA GLN A 35 -17.05 -5.52 -9.20
C GLN A 35 -16.31 -4.21 -9.49
N PRO A 36 -16.97 -3.04 -9.37
CA PRO A 36 -16.31 -1.74 -9.58
C PRO A 36 -15.08 -1.53 -8.70
N ALA A 37 -15.12 -2.03 -7.45
CA ALA A 37 -14.02 -1.93 -6.49
C ALA A 37 -12.73 -2.60 -6.98
N LEU A 38 -12.85 -3.79 -7.59
CA LEU A 38 -11.70 -4.55 -8.10
C LEU A 38 -11.06 -3.85 -9.30
N GLY A 39 -11.89 -3.41 -10.26
CA GLY A 39 -11.39 -2.69 -11.43
C GLY A 39 -10.71 -1.37 -11.08
N ALA A 40 -11.24 -0.65 -10.09
CA ALA A 40 -10.63 0.59 -9.59
C ALA A 40 -9.30 0.31 -8.89
N PHE A 41 -9.20 -0.74 -8.07
CA PHE A 41 -7.95 -1.12 -7.41
C PHE A 41 -6.83 -1.41 -8.41
N GLU A 42 -7.09 -2.26 -9.42
CA GLU A 42 -6.06 -2.64 -10.40
C GLU A 42 -5.63 -1.47 -11.27
N LEU A 43 -6.56 -0.59 -11.66
CA LEU A 43 -6.19 0.63 -12.41
C LEU A 43 -5.42 1.62 -11.53
N GLY A 44 -5.74 1.72 -10.24
CA GLY A 44 -4.96 2.49 -9.27
C GLY A 44 -3.52 2.00 -9.18
N GLY A 45 -3.33 0.68 -9.07
CA GLY A 45 -2.01 0.05 -9.10
C GLY A 45 -1.24 0.33 -10.38
N ALA A 46 -1.89 0.28 -11.54
CA ALA A 46 -1.25 0.58 -12.82
C ALA A 46 -0.80 2.05 -12.92
N PHE A 47 -1.60 3.00 -12.43
CA PHE A 47 -1.19 4.41 -12.37
C PHE A 47 -0.04 4.64 -11.38
N ASP A 48 -0.10 4.04 -10.19
CA ASP A 48 0.96 4.15 -9.17
C ASP A 48 2.29 3.60 -9.69
N SER A 49 2.26 2.43 -10.33
CA SER A 49 3.44 1.80 -10.94
C SER A 49 4.04 2.64 -12.08
N ALA A 50 3.23 3.41 -12.80
CA ALA A 50 3.65 4.28 -13.89
C ALA A 50 4.10 5.68 -13.44
N GLY A 51 4.05 5.98 -12.14
CA GLY A 51 4.37 7.32 -11.60
C GLY A 51 3.30 8.37 -11.89
N HIS A 52 2.03 7.97 -11.95
CA HIS A 52 0.87 8.83 -12.10
C HIS A 52 0.08 8.88 -10.78
N GLU A 53 0.68 9.44 -9.74
CA GLU A 53 0.14 9.33 -8.38
C GLU A 53 -1.21 10.03 -8.21
N ALA A 54 -1.46 11.14 -8.91
CA ALA A 54 -2.73 11.85 -8.81
C ALA A 54 -3.89 11.01 -9.35
N GLU A 55 -3.69 10.33 -10.47
CA GLU A 55 -4.65 9.41 -11.05
C GLU A 55 -4.81 8.14 -10.20
N ALA A 56 -3.72 7.64 -9.62
CA ALA A 56 -3.76 6.51 -8.69
C ALA A 56 -4.61 6.81 -7.46
N ASP A 57 -4.43 7.98 -6.82
CA ASP A 57 -5.23 8.44 -5.68
C ASP A 57 -6.74 8.41 -5.99
N VAL A 58 -7.13 8.92 -7.15
CA VAL A 58 -8.54 8.91 -7.60
C VAL A 58 -9.08 7.48 -7.69
N GLN A 59 -8.30 6.55 -8.25
CA GLN A 59 -8.75 5.17 -8.40
C GLN A 59 -8.78 4.40 -7.07
N TYR A 60 -7.78 4.58 -6.20
CA TYR A 60 -7.80 3.94 -4.88
C TYR A 60 -8.93 4.48 -3.98
N ALA A 61 -9.21 5.78 -4.03
CA ALA A 61 -10.37 6.36 -3.36
C ALA A 61 -11.68 5.78 -3.91
N ALA A 62 -11.80 5.59 -5.23
CA ALA A 62 -12.95 4.96 -5.86
C ALA A 62 -13.11 3.48 -5.44
N ALA A 63 -12.02 2.73 -5.36
CA ALA A 63 -12.04 1.34 -4.91
C ALA A 63 -12.53 1.22 -3.46
N THR A 64 -12.02 2.08 -2.57
CA THR A 64 -12.47 2.17 -1.18
C THR A 64 -13.95 2.52 -1.09
N ALA A 65 -14.40 3.55 -1.81
CA ALA A 65 -15.80 3.99 -1.82
C ALA A 65 -16.76 2.92 -2.39
N ALA A 66 -16.27 2.09 -3.30
CA ALA A 66 -17.01 0.96 -3.86
C ALA A 66 -17.02 -0.28 -2.95
N GLY A 67 -16.44 -0.22 -1.74
CA GLY A 67 -16.50 -1.30 -0.76
C GLY A 67 -15.47 -2.40 -0.99
N LEU A 68 -14.25 -2.08 -1.46
CA LEU A 68 -13.21 -3.09 -1.71
C LEU A 68 -12.97 -4.01 -0.50
N ALA A 69 -13.02 -3.49 0.72
CA ALA A 69 -12.83 -4.28 1.94
C ALA A 69 -13.88 -5.38 2.12
N ASP A 70 -15.11 -5.17 1.64
CA ASP A 70 -16.18 -6.17 1.72
C ASP A 70 -16.07 -7.20 0.59
N VAL A 71 -15.57 -6.77 -0.58
CA VAL A 71 -15.43 -7.61 -1.78
C VAL A 71 -14.19 -8.49 -1.74
N ASP A 72 -13.04 -7.90 -1.39
CA ASP A 72 -11.74 -8.55 -1.36
C ASP A 72 -10.85 -7.93 -0.26
N PRO A 73 -10.90 -8.48 0.96
CA PRO A 73 -10.10 -8.01 2.09
C PRO A 73 -8.58 -8.08 1.84
N VAL A 74 -8.13 -8.98 0.97
CA VAL A 74 -6.70 -9.15 0.65
C VAL A 74 -6.22 -7.94 -0.16
N ARG A 75 -6.94 -7.58 -1.23
CA ARG A 75 -6.65 -6.39 -2.01
C ARG A 75 -6.86 -5.11 -1.22
N ALA A 76 -7.85 -5.05 -0.34
CA ALA A 76 -8.04 -3.90 0.54
C ALA A 76 -6.83 -3.67 1.46
N ALA A 77 -6.23 -4.72 2.01
CA ALA A 77 -5.01 -4.61 2.80
C ALA A 77 -3.81 -4.11 1.96
N GLN A 78 -3.70 -4.57 0.71
CA GLN A 78 -2.67 -4.10 -0.23
C GLN A 78 -2.90 -2.64 -0.64
N LEU A 79 -4.16 -2.24 -0.86
CA LEU A 79 -4.55 -0.88 -1.23
C LEU A 79 -4.06 0.12 -0.19
N VAL A 80 -4.25 -0.18 1.10
CA VAL A 80 -3.80 0.71 2.19
C VAL A 80 -2.31 1.05 2.10
N VAL A 81 -1.47 0.06 1.77
CA VAL A 81 -0.02 0.26 1.65
C VAL A 81 0.31 1.10 0.40
N GLN A 82 -0.28 0.74 -0.74
CA GLN A 82 -0.03 1.43 -2.01
C GLN A 82 -0.53 2.87 -1.96
N HIS A 83 -1.80 3.07 -1.59
CA HIS A 83 -2.44 4.38 -1.53
C HIS A 83 -1.74 5.32 -0.54
N ALA A 84 -1.30 4.82 0.62
CA ALA A 84 -0.52 5.65 1.53
C ALA A 84 0.86 6.04 0.96
N SER A 85 1.50 5.17 0.16
CA SER A 85 2.73 5.53 -0.56
C SER A 85 2.46 6.59 -1.62
N THR A 86 1.38 6.45 -2.40
CA THR A 86 0.90 7.46 -3.36
C THR A 86 0.66 8.80 -2.68
N LEU A 87 -0.05 8.83 -1.55
CA LEU A 87 -0.31 10.04 -0.76
C LEU A 87 0.98 10.71 -0.28
N ARG A 88 1.96 9.92 0.17
CA ARG A 88 3.27 10.45 0.58
C ARG A 88 4.02 11.09 -0.60
N ASN A 89 3.97 10.48 -1.78
CA ASN A 89 4.60 11.03 -2.99
C ASN A 89 3.90 12.31 -3.50
N LEU A 90 2.62 12.48 -3.19
CA LEU A 90 1.85 13.71 -3.43
C LEU A 90 2.02 14.78 -2.34
N ASP A 91 3.02 14.65 -1.46
CA ASP A 91 3.25 15.51 -0.29
C ASP A 91 2.09 15.58 0.72
N ARG A 92 1.11 14.66 0.63
CA ARG A 92 -0.01 14.50 1.59
C ARG A 92 0.37 13.58 2.74
N VAL A 93 1.50 13.90 3.38
CA VAL A 93 2.19 13.02 4.34
C VAL A 93 1.35 12.69 5.57
N ASP A 94 0.60 13.66 6.11
CA ASP A 94 -0.25 13.43 7.31
C ASP A 94 -1.42 12.47 7.04
N GLU A 95 -1.95 12.48 5.81
CA GLU A 95 -3.00 11.55 5.39
C GLU A 95 -2.43 10.14 5.25
N ALA A 96 -1.23 10.00 4.67
CA ALA A 96 -0.51 8.72 4.60
C ALA A 96 -0.26 8.15 6.01
N ILE A 97 0.20 8.98 6.95
CA ILE A 97 0.44 8.58 8.35
C ILE A 97 -0.85 8.09 9.00
N THR A 98 -1.95 8.83 8.85
CA THR A 98 -3.26 8.46 9.40
C THR A 98 -3.71 7.11 8.85
N MET A 99 -3.70 6.96 7.52
CA MET A 99 -4.09 5.73 6.84
C MET A 99 -3.28 4.51 7.30
N LEU A 100 -1.96 4.65 7.47
CA LEU A 100 -1.09 3.55 7.87
C LEU A 100 -1.18 3.20 9.36
N ARG A 101 -1.56 4.16 10.22
CA ARG A 101 -1.84 3.90 11.64
C ARG A 101 -3.14 3.12 11.83
N ASP A 102 -4.14 3.43 11.02
CA ASP A 102 -5.45 2.79 11.07
C ASP A 102 -5.49 1.45 10.30
N ALA A 103 -4.42 1.12 9.58
CA ALA A 103 -4.29 -0.11 8.82
C ALA A 103 -4.45 -1.36 9.71
N PRO A 104 -5.47 -2.21 9.48
CA PRO A 104 -5.63 -3.44 10.24
C PRO A 104 -4.51 -4.42 9.90
N HIS A 105 -4.12 -5.24 10.87
CA HIS A 105 -3.20 -6.35 10.60
C HIS A 105 -3.85 -7.34 9.62
N HIS A 106 -3.14 -7.67 8.54
CA HIS A 106 -3.59 -8.66 7.57
C HIS A 106 -2.43 -9.58 7.15
N PRO A 107 -2.61 -10.92 7.09
CA PRO A 107 -1.53 -11.84 6.74
C PRO A 107 -0.87 -11.57 5.39
N ALA A 108 -1.61 -11.07 4.40
CA ALA A 108 -1.09 -10.78 3.07
C ALA A 108 -0.12 -9.59 3.01
N THR A 109 -0.15 -8.69 4.00
CA THR A 109 0.75 -7.53 4.06
C THR A 109 1.68 -7.57 5.27
N GLY A 110 1.37 -8.37 6.30
CA GLY A 110 2.23 -8.57 7.47
C GLY A 110 2.65 -7.23 8.10
N ALA A 111 3.96 -7.01 8.20
CA ALA A 111 4.53 -5.79 8.77
C ALA A 111 4.63 -4.62 7.77
N ALA A 112 4.25 -4.79 6.50
CA ALA A 112 4.42 -3.76 5.47
C ALA A 112 3.77 -2.40 5.84
N PRO A 113 2.53 -2.32 6.37
CA PRO A 113 1.96 -1.04 6.78
C PRO A 113 2.84 -0.28 7.80
N ARG A 114 3.51 -0.99 8.73
CA ARG A 114 4.42 -0.36 9.69
C ARG A 114 5.71 0.13 9.04
N VAL A 115 6.26 -0.61 8.08
CA VAL A 115 7.44 -0.16 7.32
C VAL A 115 7.10 1.11 6.55
N PHE A 116 5.96 1.15 5.87
CA PHE A 116 5.52 2.35 5.14
C PHE A 116 5.18 3.51 6.10
N LEU A 117 4.66 3.22 7.31
CA LEU A 117 4.43 4.24 8.33
C LEU A 117 5.75 4.89 8.76
N ALA A 118 6.80 4.10 8.96
CA ALA A 118 8.13 4.64 9.26
C ALA A 118 8.64 5.57 8.14
N LEU A 119 8.43 5.21 6.87
CA LEU A 119 8.80 6.07 5.73
C LEU A 119 8.00 7.39 5.73
N ALA A 120 6.68 7.33 5.96
CA ALA A 120 5.85 8.53 6.03
C ALA A 120 6.23 9.44 7.21
N LEU A 121 6.48 8.87 8.39
CA LEU A 121 6.98 9.58 9.56
C LEU A 121 8.34 10.23 9.30
N HIS A 122 9.23 9.54 8.58
CA HIS A 122 10.52 10.09 8.19
C HIS A 122 10.36 11.29 7.24
N SER A 123 9.49 11.21 6.22
CA SER A 123 9.15 12.34 5.35
C SER A 123 8.59 13.54 6.13
N ALA A 124 7.88 13.30 7.23
CA ALA A 124 7.37 14.34 8.13
C ALA A 124 8.42 14.90 9.11
N GLY A 125 9.69 14.47 9.05
CA GLY A 125 10.74 14.88 9.98
C GLY A 125 10.66 14.24 11.37
N ARG A 126 9.76 13.27 11.59
CA ARG A 126 9.57 12.56 12.87
C ARG A 126 10.52 11.37 12.98
N HIS A 127 11.82 11.65 12.86
CA HIS A 127 12.87 10.63 12.65
C HIS A 127 12.97 9.60 13.77
N ASP A 128 12.88 10.02 15.03
CA ASP A 128 12.95 9.10 16.19
C ASP A 128 11.77 8.12 16.21
N GLU A 129 10.56 8.61 15.92
CA GLU A 129 9.35 7.79 15.82
C GLU A 129 9.41 6.85 14.60
N ALA A 130 9.89 7.34 13.46
CA ALA A 130 10.10 6.53 12.27
C ALA A 130 11.03 5.34 12.57
N LEU A 131 12.19 5.61 13.18
CA LEU A 131 13.16 4.58 13.54
C LEU A 131 12.57 3.59 14.55
N ARG A 132 11.84 4.08 15.55
CA ARG A 132 11.13 3.22 16.50
C ARG A 132 10.17 2.26 15.80
N VAL A 133 9.30 2.76 14.93
CA VAL A 133 8.32 1.95 14.20
C VAL A 133 9.00 0.89 13.33
N ALA A 134 10.09 1.26 12.62
CA ALA A 134 10.85 0.31 11.79
C ALA A 134 11.49 -0.80 12.63
N ILE A 135 12.06 -0.46 13.80
CA ILE A 135 12.64 -1.43 14.72
C ILE A 135 11.56 -2.39 15.26
N GLU A 136 10.43 -1.85 15.72
CA GLU A 136 9.31 -2.64 16.25
C GLU A 136 8.68 -3.56 15.18
N ALA A 137 8.75 -3.18 13.90
CA ALA A 137 8.30 -4.00 12.78
C ALA A 137 9.24 -5.20 12.51
N VAL A 138 10.56 -5.00 12.62
CA VAL A 138 11.58 -6.05 12.36
C VAL A 138 11.76 -6.96 13.58
N GLU A 139 11.63 -6.45 14.80
CA GLU A 139 11.93 -7.17 16.04
C GLU A 139 11.31 -8.58 16.13
N PRO A 140 10.03 -8.82 15.77
CA PRO A 140 9.43 -10.16 15.83
C PRO A 140 10.11 -11.20 14.95
N THR A 141 10.86 -10.78 13.93
CA THR A 141 11.58 -11.67 13.00
C THR A 141 12.98 -12.04 13.48
N LEU A 142 13.48 -11.38 14.54
CA LEU A 142 14.84 -11.60 15.03
C LEU A 142 14.95 -12.94 15.77
N PRO A 143 16.01 -13.73 15.52
CA PRO A 143 16.24 -14.97 16.26
C PRO A 143 16.76 -14.73 17.69
N ARG A 144 17.23 -13.52 18.02
CA ARG A 144 17.80 -13.13 19.33
C ARG A 144 17.85 -11.60 19.48
N TYR A 145 18.12 -11.14 20.70
CA TYR A 145 18.26 -9.72 21.11
C TYR A 145 16.98 -8.88 21.16
N ASN A 146 15.83 -9.53 21.02
CA ASN A 146 14.47 -8.97 21.09
C ASN A 146 14.28 -7.99 22.26
N ARG A 147 14.66 -8.39 23.48
CA ARG A 147 14.57 -7.54 24.67
C ARG A 147 15.36 -6.23 24.51
N SER A 148 16.61 -6.31 24.05
CA SER A 148 17.48 -5.14 23.91
C SER A 148 16.96 -4.20 22.82
N VAL A 149 16.54 -4.76 21.68
CA VAL A 149 16.00 -3.99 20.56
C VAL A 149 14.71 -3.26 20.95
N ARG A 150 13.79 -3.91 21.68
CA ARG A 150 12.60 -3.24 22.25
C ARG A 150 12.96 -2.08 23.18
N ALA A 151 13.98 -2.25 24.02
CA ALA A 151 14.42 -1.20 24.93
C ALA A 151 15.01 0.01 24.17
N TYR A 152 15.83 -0.23 23.15
CA TYR A 152 16.35 0.85 22.30
C TYR A 152 15.25 1.57 21.52
N ALA A 153 14.26 0.82 21.00
CA ALA A 153 13.13 1.41 20.29
C ALA A 153 12.31 2.35 21.20
N ALA A 154 12.02 1.94 22.44
CA ALA A 154 11.30 2.77 23.41
C ALA A 154 12.06 4.06 23.75
N ALA A 155 13.37 3.95 23.99
CA ALA A 155 14.23 5.08 24.36
C ALA A 155 14.32 6.19 23.31
N LEU A 156 13.96 5.93 22.04
CA LEU A 156 13.94 6.95 20.99
C LEU A 156 12.88 8.03 21.24
N THR A 157 11.78 7.70 21.91
CA THR A 157 10.63 8.61 22.11
C THR A 157 10.34 8.92 23.58
N ASP A 158 11.05 8.28 24.50
CA ASP A 158 10.96 8.55 25.94
C ASP A 158 11.79 9.81 26.27
N ARG A 159 11.19 10.99 26.14
CA ARG A 159 11.74 12.27 26.61
C ARG A 159 10.74 13.02 27.46
#